data_AF-A0A2V8T7T0-F1
#
_entry.id   AF-A0A2V8T7T0-F1
#
_cell.length_a   1.000
_cell.length_b   1.000
_cell.length_c   1.000
_cell.angle_alpha   90.00
_cell.angle_beta   90.00
_cell.angle_gamma   90.00
#
_symmetry.space_group_name_H-M   'P 1'
#
loop_
_entity.id
_entity.type
_entity.pdbx_description
1 polymer ?
#
loop_
_entity_poly.entity_id
_entity_poly.type
_entity_poly.pdbx_seq_one_letter_code
_entity_poly.pdbx_strand_id
1 'polypeptide(L)'
;MKTPLSRTPLELPRQALYQKHYSAVLCGDGSILPIEERLGRRLLRTIDPTCREGRDLLRRGWVALRTLDGKSIERTPVLRVYARLREEAEARLAERPEDAPWCQHYRSMLASIERWERSLEPGARDH
;
A
#
# COMPACT_ATOMS: atom_id res chain seq x y z
N MET A 1 -0.05 -51.91 28.93
CA MET A 1 0.59 -50.58 28.91
C MET A 1 0.88 -50.21 27.46
N LYS A 2 0.14 -49.26 26.88
CA LYS A 2 0.30 -48.81 25.48
C LYS A 2 0.98 -47.45 25.48
N THR A 3 2.19 -47.38 24.96
CA THR A 3 2.96 -46.16 24.76
C THR A 3 2.25 -45.31 23.70
N PRO A 4 1.91 -44.02 23.95
CA PRO A 4 1.35 -43.17 22.91
C PRO A 4 2.45 -42.85 21.90
N LEU A 5 2.17 -43.18 20.63
CA LEU A 5 3.03 -42.90 19.49
C LEU A 5 3.33 -41.40 19.43
N SER A 6 4.63 -41.08 19.50
CA SER A 6 5.20 -39.77 19.23
C SER A 6 4.73 -39.29 17.86
N ARG A 7 3.97 -38.19 17.84
CA ARG A 7 3.58 -37.51 16.60
C ARG A 7 4.85 -36.94 15.98
N THR A 8 5.31 -37.54 14.89
CA THR A 8 6.43 -37.02 14.10
C THR A 8 6.12 -35.62 13.58
N PRO A 9 7.04 -34.63 13.65
CA PRO A 9 6.80 -33.24 13.22
C PRO A 9 6.59 -33.02 11.71
N LEU A 10 6.49 -34.09 10.92
CA LEU A 10 6.48 -34.08 9.45
C LEU A 10 5.08 -34.28 8.84
N GLU A 11 4.04 -34.41 9.66
CA GLU A 11 2.65 -34.58 9.21
C GLU A 11 1.85 -33.26 9.15
N LEU A 12 2.53 -32.13 8.96
CA LEU A 12 1.80 -30.94 8.50
C LEU A 12 1.50 -31.14 7.01
N PRO A 13 0.24 -31.08 6.55
CA PRO A 13 -0.07 -31.19 5.15
C PRO A 13 0.75 -30.15 4.39
N ARG A 14 1.54 -30.59 3.40
CA ARG A 14 2.35 -29.73 2.50
C ARG A 14 1.53 -28.67 1.73
N GLN A 15 0.22 -28.62 1.97
CA GLN A 15 -0.73 -27.61 1.51
C GLN A 15 -0.95 -26.49 2.53
N ALA A 16 0.09 -26.04 3.25
CA ALA A 16 0.11 -24.62 3.59
C ALA A 16 0.22 -23.87 2.26
N LEU A 17 -0.93 -23.65 1.61
CA LEU A 17 -1.07 -22.87 0.40
C LEU A 17 -0.54 -21.49 0.75
N TYR A 18 0.74 -21.26 0.46
CA TYR A 18 1.35 -19.97 0.67
C TYR A 18 0.52 -18.96 -0.12
N GLN A 19 -0.19 -18.09 0.58
CA GLN A 19 -0.95 -17.04 -0.05
C GLN A 19 0.04 -15.99 -0.57
N LYS A 20 -0.27 -15.44 -1.73
CA LYS A 20 0.46 -14.28 -2.24
C LYS A 20 0.14 -13.08 -1.37
N HIS A 21 1.17 -12.35 -0.99
CA HIS A 21 1.05 -11.11 -0.25
C HIS A 21 1.57 -9.97 -1.10
N TYR A 22 0.82 -8.87 -1.14
CA TYR A 22 1.20 -7.66 -1.85
C TYR A 22 1.47 -6.56 -0.82
N SER A 23 2.60 -5.87 -0.94
CA SER A 23 2.90 -4.74 -0.06
C SER A 23 3.62 -3.63 -0.81
N ALA A 24 3.38 -2.38 -0.42
CA ALA A 24 4.05 -1.23 -0.99
C ALA A 24 4.33 -0.18 0.10
N VAL A 25 5.21 0.76 -0.20
CA VAL A 25 5.52 1.88 0.68
C VAL A 25 4.83 3.14 0.14
N LEU A 26 4.11 3.83 1.04
CA LEU A 26 3.50 5.13 0.79
C LEU A 26 4.44 6.22 1.34
N CYS A 27 4.95 7.05 0.43
CA CYS A 27 5.84 8.14 0.76
C CYS A 27 5.07 9.34 1.33
N GLY A 28 5.78 10.22 2.04
CA GLY A 28 5.19 11.43 2.62
C GLY A 28 4.72 12.47 1.59
N ASP A 29 5.09 12.31 0.32
CA ASP A 29 4.60 13.12 -0.81
C ASP A 29 3.39 12.49 -1.51
N GLY A 30 2.82 11.41 -0.96
CA GLY A 30 1.69 10.68 -1.54
C GLY A 30 2.07 9.69 -2.65
N SER A 31 3.34 9.63 -3.06
CA SER A 31 3.80 8.64 -4.04
C SER A 31 3.83 7.23 -3.45
N ILE A 32 3.66 6.22 -4.31
CA ILE A 32 3.72 4.81 -3.94
C ILE A 32 4.93 4.18 -4.61
N LEU A 33 5.77 3.52 -3.82
CA LEU A 33 6.88 2.72 -4.35
C LEU A 33 6.38 1.43 -5.02
N PRO A 34 7.20 0.78 -5.87
CA PRO A 34 6.85 -0.49 -6.49
C PRO A 34 6.23 -1.50 -5.52
N ILE A 35 5.11 -2.11 -5.93
CA ILE A 35 4.41 -3.10 -5.12
C ILE A 35 5.21 -4.39 -5.16
N GLU A 36 5.59 -4.91 -4.00
CA GLU A 36 6.21 -6.21 -3.86
C GLU A 36 5.14 -7.31 -3.83
N GLU A 37 5.23 -8.28 -4.74
CA GLU A 37 4.50 -9.55 -4.67
C GLU A 37 5.38 -10.61 -4.02
N ARG A 38 4.93 -11.17 -2.89
CA ARG A 38 5.70 -12.15 -2.10
C ARG A 38 4.91 -13.45 -1.87
N LEU A 39 5.65 -14.55 -1.75
CA LEU A 39 5.16 -15.86 -1.34
C LEU A 39 5.89 -16.29 -0.06
N GLY A 40 5.24 -16.09 1.09
CA GLY A 40 5.92 -16.16 2.38
C GLY A 40 7.09 -15.16 2.44
N ARG A 41 8.31 -15.66 2.65
CA ARG A 41 9.52 -14.81 2.72
C ARG A 41 10.12 -14.47 1.35
N ARG A 42 9.71 -15.16 0.27
CA ARG A 42 10.29 -15.00 -1.07
C ARG A 42 9.63 -13.84 -1.81
N LEU A 43 10.43 -12.89 -2.30
CA LEU A 43 9.98 -11.91 -3.29
C LEU A 43 9.84 -12.60 -4.65
N LEU A 44 8.67 -12.49 -5.27
CA LEU A 44 8.41 -13.05 -6.60
C LEU A 44 8.73 -12.04 -7.69
N ARG A 45 8.19 -10.82 -7.57
CA ARG A 45 8.44 -9.69 -8.48
C ARG A 45 8.03 -8.37 -7.83
N THR A 46 8.39 -7.27 -8.50
CA THR A 46 7.83 -5.94 -8.27
C THR A 46 6.81 -5.61 -9.35
N ILE A 47 5.79 -4.84 -8.99
CA ILE A 47 4.72 -4.38 -9.88
C ILE A 47 4.72 -2.85 -9.83
N ASP A 48 4.78 -2.22 -10.99
CA ASP A 48 4.64 -0.77 -11.09
C ASP A 48 3.24 -0.36 -10.61
N PRO A 49 3.12 0.51 -9.59
CA PRO A 49 1.82 0.92 -9.07
C PRO A 49 1.01 1.73 -10.09
N THR A 50 1.67 2.29 -11.12
CA THR A 50 1.02 3.04 -12.20
C THR A 50 0.50 2.15 -13.31
N CYS A 51 0.86 0.86 -13.39
CA CYS A 51 0.35 -0.02 -14.43
C CYS A 51 -1.05 -0.58 -14.06
N ARG A 52 -1.81 -1.07 -15.04
CA ARG A 52 -3.17 -1.59 -14.83
C ARG A 52 -3.28 -2.59 -13.66
N GLU A 53 -2.36 -3.55 -13.58
CA GLU A 53 -2.33 -4.54 -12.49
C GLU A 53 -2.11 -3.88 -11.12
N GLY A 54 -1.14 -2.96 -11.02
CA GLY A 54 -0.85 -2.23 -9.78
C GLY A 54 -2.03 -1.38 -9.32
N ARG A 55 -2.65 -0.64 -10.24
CA ARG A 55 -3.84 0.19 -9.97
C ARG A 55 -5.01 -0.65 -9.47
N ASP A 56 -5.25 -1.82 -10.07
CA ASP A 56 -6.30 -2.75 -9.63
C ASP A 56 -6.04 -3.32 -8.23
N LEU A 57 -4.81 -3.71 -7.91
CA LEU A 57 -4.42 -4.19 -6.58
C LEU A 57 -4.64 -3.12 -5.49
N LEU A 58 -4.22 -1.89 -5.77
CA LEU A 58 -4.36 -0.75 -4.86
C LEU A 58 -5.82 -0.35 -4.65
N ARG A 59 -6.61 -0.28 -5.74
CA ARG A 59 -8.04 0.06 -5.70
C ARG A 59 -8.85 -0.95 -4.90
N ARG A 60 -8.53 -2.25 -5.02
CA ARG A 60 -9.19 -3.32 -4.26
C ARG A 60 -8.75 -3.41 -2.80
N GLY A 61 -7.72 -2.66 -2.39
CA GLY A 61 -7.16 -2.74 -1.04
C GLY A 61 -6.45 -4.08 -0.78
N TRP A 62 -5.91 -4.73 -1.81
CA TRP A 62 -5.19 -6.00 -1.66
C TRP A 62 -3.71 -5.81 -1.30
N VAL A 63 -3.23 -4.57 -1.38
CA VAL A 63 -1.86 -4.19 -1.01
C VAL A 63 -1.83 -3.72 0.44
N ALA A 64 -0.96 -4.30 1.25
CA ALA A 64 -0.60 -3.77 2.55
C ALA A 64 0.32 -2.56 2.37
N LEU A 65 -0.16 -1.37 2.71
CA LEU A 65 0.62 -0.13 2.59
C LEU A 65 1.40 0.09 3.88
N ARG A 66 2.64 0.57 3.75
CA ARG A 66 3.49 0.97 4.87
C ARG A 66 3.95 2.39 4.65
N THR A 67 3.83 3.25 5.64
CA THR A 67 4.40 4.60 5.59
C THR A 67 5.90 4.55 5.94
N LEU A 68 6.65 5.62 5.63
CA LEU A 68 8.10 5.69 5.86
C LEU A 68 8.51 5.56 7.34
N ASP A 69 7.61 5.91 8.26
CA ASP A 69 7.76 5.73 9.71
C ASP A 69 7.47 4.29 10.18
N GLY A 70 7.14 3.38 9.26
CA GLY A 70 6.90 1.96 9.54
C GLY A 70 5.46 1.63 9.94
N LYS A 71 4.53 2.59 9.95
CA LYS A 71 3.13 2.32 10.24
C LYS A 71 2.46 1.57 9.08
N SER A 72 1.81 0.45 9.41
CA SER A 72 1.08 -0.37 8.45
C SER A 72 -0.38 0.07 8.32
N ILE A 73 -0.85 0.14 7.08
CA ILE A 73 -2.24 0.38 6.70
C ILE A 73 -2.69 -0.86 5.93
N GLU A 74 -3.31 -1.79 6.64
CA GLU A 74 -3.70 -3.07 6.07
C GLU A 74 -5.08 -3.02 5.42
N ARG A 75 -5.22 -3.73 4.30
CA ARG A 75 -6.51 -4.06 3.64
C ARG A 75 -7.42 -2.86 3.39
N THR A 76 -6.84 -1.67 3.26
CA THR A 76 -7.59 -0.44 3.02
C THR A 76 -7.40 -0.04 1.57
N PRO A 77 -8.48 0.18 0.80
CA PRO A 77 -8.39 0.73 -0.54
C PRO A 77 -7.59 2.03 -0.52
N VAL A 78 -6.62 2.17 -1.42
CA VAL A 78 -5.71 3.32 -1.41
C VAL A 78 -6.44 4.67 -1.48
N LEU A 79 -7.59 4.72 -2.18
CA LEU A 79 -8.42 5.92 -2.28
C LEU A 79 -8.92 6.41 -0.91
N ARG A 80 -9.21 5.50 0.03
CA ARG A 80 -9.57 5.88 1.40
C ARG A 80 -8.37 6.43 2.17
N VAL A 81 -7.18 5.89 1.90
CA VAL A 81 -5.94 6.40 2.50
C VAL A 81 -5.66 7.80 1.98
N TYR A 82 -5.83 8.03 0.68
CA TYR A 82 -5.67 9.34 0.07
C TYR A 82 -6.69 10.37 0.54
N ALA A 83 -7.97 10.00 0.68
CA ALA A 83 -8.98 10.90 1.25
C ALA A 83 -8.56 11.40 2.65
N ARG A 84 -8.09 10.50 3.51
CA ARG A 84 -7.59 10.87 4.84
C ARG A 84 -6.34 11.75 4.78
N LEU A 85 -5.36 11.41 3.92
CA LEU A 85 -4.15 12.21 3.77
C LEU A 85 -4.45 13.61 3.22
N ARG A 86 -5.45 13.73 2.35
CA ARG A 86 -5.94 15.00 1.84
C ARG A 86 -6.52 15.87 2.95
N GLU A 87 -7.43 15.32 3.74
CA GLU A 87 -8.02 16.02 4.91
C GLU A 87 -6.93 16.49 5.88
N GLU A 88 -5.97 15.61 6.20
CA GLU A 88 -4.84 15.94 7.06
C GLU A 88 -3.97 17.05 6.43
N ALA A 89 -3.68 16.99 5.12
CA ALA A 89 -2.89 17.99 4.42
C ALA A 89 -3.56 19.37 4.36
N GLU A 90 -4.87 19.41 4.09
CA GLU A 90 -5.66 20.63 4.04
C GLU A 90 -5.75 21.28 5.44
N ALA A 91 -5.94 20.47 6.49
CA ALA A 91 -5.89 20.96 7.87
C ALA A 91 -4.52 21.57 8.21
N ARG A 92 -3.42 20.92 7.81
CA ARG A 92 -2.05 21.41 8.03
C ARG A 92 -1.75 22.70 7.27
N LEU A 93 -2.33 22.90 6.09
CA LEU A 93 -2.24 24.17 5.36
C LEU A 93 -2.94 25.31 6.10
N ALA A 94 -4.09 25.03 6.74
CA ALA A 94 -4.83 26.02 7.51
C ALA A 94 -4.10 26.43 8.81
N GLU A 95 -3.28 25.56 9.40
CA GLU A 95 -2.50 25.85 10.62
C GLU A 95 -1.44 26.95 10.43
N ARG A 96 -0.82 27.02 9.24
CA ARG A 96 0.34 27.90 8.97
C ARG A 96 0.31 28.49 7.56
N PRO A 97 -0.64 29.39 7.24
CA PRO A 97 -0.79 29.92 5.89
C PRO A 97 0.40 30.78 5.42
N GLU A 98 1.17 31.35 6.35
CA GLU A 98 2.27 32.29 6.05
C GLU A 98 3.63 31.63 5.80
N ASP A 99 3.80 30.35 6.16
CA ASP A 99 5.05 29.61 5.97
C ASP A 99 5.12 29.08 4.53
N ALA A 100 5.80 29.81 3.64
CA ALA A 100 5.84 29.48 2.22
C ALA A 100 6.47 28.10 1.91
N PRO A 101 7.62 27.69 2.50
CA PRO A 101 8.13 26.33 2.36
C PRO A 101 7.15 25.24 2.82
N TRP A 102 6.48 25.45 3.96
CA TRP A 102 5.46 24.54 4.48
C TRP A 102 4.28 24.42 3.50
N CYS A 103 3.72 25.55 3.07
CA CYS A 103 2.62 25.59 2.11
C CYS A 103 2.99 24.91 0.78
N GLN A 104 4.21 25.11 0.29
CA GLN A 104 4.68 24.47 -0.94
C GLN A 104 4.76 22.94 -0.80
N HIS A 105 5.24 22.44 0.33
CA HIS A 105 5.31 21.00 0.61
C HIS A 105 3.92 20.35 0.56
N TYR A 106 2.95 20.88 1.32
CA TYR A 106 1.60 20.32 1.36
C TYR A 106 0.84 20.46 0.05
N ARG A 107 1.03 21.57 -0.69
CA ARG A 107 0.46 21.72 -2.05
C ARG A 107 1.02 20.68 -3.03
N SER A 108 2.33 20.42 -2.97
CA SER A 108 2.97 19.40 -3.80
C SER A 108 2.42 18.00 -3.49
N MET A 109 2.26 17.68 -2.20
CA MET A 109 1.64 16.42 -1.76
C MET A 109 0.20 16.30 -2.25
N LEU A 110 -0.63 17.34 -2.10
CA LEU A 110 -2.01 17.34 -2.60
C LEU A 110 -2.07 17.12 -4.12
N ALA A 111 -1.21 17.80 -4.90
CA ALA A 111 -1.14 17.62 -6.34
C ALA A 111 -0.70 16.19 -6.74
N SER A 112 0.16 15.56 -5.94
CA SER A 112 0.56 14.17 -6.11
C SER A 112 -0.60 13.21 -5.82
N ILE A 113 -1.32 13.42 -4.72
CA ILE A 113 -2.53 12.65 -4.36
C ILE A 113 -3.57 12.74 -5.47
N GLU A 114 -3.90 13.93 -5.95
CA GLU A 114 -4.89 14.13 -7.03
C GLU A 114 -4.49 13.45 -8.34
N ARG A 115 -3.19 13.39 -8.63
CA ARG A 115 -2.69 12.68 -9.82
C ARG A 115 -2.89 11.18 -9.68
N TRP A 116 -2.64 10.64 -8.50
CA TRP A 116 -2.86 9.24 -8.19
C TRP A 116 -4.34 8.87 -8.17
N GLU A 117 -5.20 9.70 -7.58
CA GLU A 117 -6.64 9.47 -7.60
C GLU A 117 -7.16 9.35 -9.04
N ARG A 118 -6.76 10.29 -9.91
CA ARG A 118 -7.09 10.25 -11.34
C ARG A 118 -6.58 9.00 -12.05
N SER A 119 -5.37 8.52 -11.72
CA SER A 119 -4.85 7.30 -12.34
C SER A 119 -5.62 6.04 -11.90
N LEU A 120 -6.17 6.05 -10.69
CA LEU A 120 -6.91 4.95 -10.08
C LEU A 120 -8.39 4.90 -10.50
N GLU A 121 -8.89 5.93 -11.18
CA GLU A 121 -10.27 5.96 -11.67
C GLU A 121 -10.54 4.83 -12.67
N PRO A 122 -11.72 4.17 -12.61
CA PRO A 122 -12.08 3.13 -13.57
C PRO A 122 -12.12 3.72 -14.98
N GLY A 123 -11.20 3.28 -15.85
CA GLY A 123 -11.15 3.73 -17.24
C GLY A 123 -10.06 4.75 -17.57
N ALA A 124 -9.19 5.11 -16.60
CA ALA A 124 -7.94 5.78 -16.90
C ALA A 124 -7.15 4.93 -17.92
N ARG A 125 -7.06 5.40 -19.16
CA ARG A 125 -6.35 4.73 -20.27
C ARG A 125 -4.87 4.64 -19.91
N ASP A 126 -4.25 3.51 -20.22
CA ASP A 126 -2.80 3.37 -20.18
C ASP A 126 -2.22 4.33 -21.24
N HIS A 127 -1.77 5.50 -20.80
CA HIS A 127 -1.15 6.53 -21.63
C HIS A 127 0.36 6.32 -21.70
#